data_AF-A0A0S8FN79-F1
#
_entry.id   AF-A0A0S8FN79-F1
#
_cell.length_a   1.000
_cell.length_b   1.000
_cell.length_c   1.000
_cell.angle_alpha   90.00
_cell.angle_beta   90.00
_cell.angle_gamma   90.00
#
_symmetry.space_group_name_H-M   'P 1'
#
loop_
_entity.id
_entity.type
_entity.pdbx_description
1 polymer ?
#
loop_
_entity_poly.entity_id
_entity_poly.type
_entity_poly.pdbx_seq_one_letter_code
_entity_poly.pdbx_strand_id
1 'polypeptide(L)' 'MRPEAARVQLAAIRALTVEERLRVAESLRIFAWELRAAVIAARHPELVATEVQQRVREVFGRVVS' A
#
# COMPACT_ATOMS: atom_id res chain seq x y z
N MET A 1 -15.79 -12.65 2.64
CA MET A 1 -16.35 -11.69 1.65
C MET A 1 -17.45 -12.41 0.88
N ARG A 2 -18.65 -11.81 0.71
CA ARG A 2 -19.73 -12.47 -0.04
C ARG A 2 -19.30 -12.62 -1.52
N PRO A 3 -19.50 -13.78 -2.17
CA PRO A 3 -19.04 -14.03 -3.55
C PRO A 3 -19.56 -13.01 -4.59
N GLU A 4 -20.72 -12.43 -4.31
CA GLU A 4 -21.34 -11.40 -5.14
C GLU A 4 -20.64 -10.04 -5.03
N ALA A 5 -20.21 -9.66 -3.82
CA ALA A 5 -19.42 -8.44 -3.61
C ALA A 5 -18.06 -8.52 -4.34
N ALA A 6 -17.43 -9.70 -4.36
CA ALA A 6 -16.20 -9.93 -5.11
C ALA A 6 -16.36 -9.68 -6.62
N ARG A 7 -17.48 -10.16 -7.19
CA ARG A 7 -17.79 -10.00 -8.62
C ARG A 7 -18.02 -8.55 -9.00
N VAL A 8 -18.76 -7.80 -8.19
CA VAL A 8 -19.00 -6.36 -8.42
C VAL A 8 -17.70 -5.56 -8.37
N GLN A 9 -16.84 -5.83 -7.38
CA GLN A 9 -15.54 -5.17 -7.26
C GLN A 9 -14.63 -5.44 -8.47
N LEU A 10 -14.58 -6.69 -8.94
CA LEU A 10 -13.81 -7.07 -10.12
C LEU A 10 -14.33 -6.41 -11.40
N ALA A 11 -15.65 -6.29 -11.56
CA ALA A 11 -16.24 -5.60 -12.70
C ALA A 11 -15.90 -4.10 -12.69
N ALA A 12 -15.97 -3.45 -11.51
CA ALA A 12 -15.60 -2.05 -11.35
C ALA A 12 -14.11 -1.80 -11.69
N ILE A 13 -13.20 -2.65 -11.21
CA ILE A 13 -11.77 -2.57 -11.55
C ILE A 13 -11.57 -2.77 -13.06
N ARG A 14 -12.33 -3.68 -13.68
CA ARG A 14 -12.24 -3.95 -15.12
C ARG A 14 -12.69 -2.79 -15.99
N ALA A 15 -13.65 -2.00 -15.51
CA ALA A 15 -14.17 -0.83 -16.20
C ALA A 15 -13.19 0.36 -16.21
N LEU A 16 -12.20 0.38 -15.32
CA LEU A 16 -11.17 1.43 -15.30
C LEU A 16 -10.25 1.33 -16.52
N THR A 17 -9.92 2.49 -17.09
CA THR A 17 -8.84 2.66 -18.06
C THR A 17 -7.49 2.30 -17.45
N VAL A 18 -6.47 2.10 -18.30
CA VAL A 18 -5.11 1.83 -17.83
C VAL A 18 -4.58 2.96 -16.95
N GLU A 19 -4.81 4.22 -17.34
CA GLU A 19 -4.36 5.38 -16.56
C GLU A 19 -5.02 5.44 -15.18
N GLU A 20 -6.33 5.20 -15.10
CA GLU A 20 -7.04 5.19 -13.82
C GLU A 20 -6.53 4.07 -12.91
N ARG A 21 -6.25 2.90 -13.47
CA ARG A 21 -5.64 1.79 -12.72
C ARG A 21 -4.25 2.16 -12.20
N LEU A 22 -3.44 2.85 -12.99
CA LEU A 22 -2.13 3.34 -12.56
C LEU A 22 -2.27 4.35 -11.42
N ARG A 23 -3.19 5.32 -11.51
CA ARG A 23 -3.45 6.29 -10.43
C ARG A 23 -3.93 5.61 -9.15
N VAL A 24 -4.80 4.62 -9.26
CA VAL A 24 -5.28 3.82 -8.12
C VAL A 24 -4.12 3.03 -7.51
N ALA A 25 -3.32 2.35 -8.34
CA ALA A 25 -2.17 1.58 -7.86
C ALA A 25 -1.15 2.47 -7.14
N GLU A 26 -0.87 3.66 -7.67
CA GLU A 26 0.03 4.62 -7.04
C GLU A 26 -0.52 5.12 -5.69
N SER A 27 -1.81 5.45 -5.65
CA SER A 27 -2.47 5.87 -4.40
C SER A 27 -2.43 4.77 -3.34
N LEU A 28 -2.67 3.51 -3.74
CA LEU A 28 -2.58 2.35 -2.85
C LEU A 28 -1.14 2.13 -2.35
N ARG A 29 -0.14 2.35 -3.21
CA ARG A 29 1.27 2.26 -2.84
C ARG A 29 1.62 3.31 -1.77
N ILE A 30 1.20 4.55 -1.97
CA ILE A 30 1.42 5.65 -1.02
C ILE A 30 0.76 5.33 0.32
N PHE A 31 -0.52 4.94 0.30
CA PHE A 31 -1.25 4.59 1.52
C PHE A 31 -0.59 3.44 2.29
N ALA A 32 -0.19 2.36 1.59
CA ALA A 32 0.48 1.24 2.21
C ALA A 32 1.82 1.65 2.84
N TRP A 33 2.54 2.58 2.21
CA TRP A 33 3.78 3.14 2.74
C TRP A 33 3.55 3.93 4.04
N GLU A 34 2.58 4.84 4.04
CA GLU A 34 2.22 5.66 5.20
C GLU A 34 1.73 4.81 6.37
N LEU A 35 0.86 3.83 6.10
CA LEU A 35 0.38 2.89 7.11
C LEU A 35 1.55 2.14 7.75
N ARG A 36 2.51 1.67 6.94
CA ARG A 36 3.68 0.97 7.46
C ARG A 36 4.57 1.88 8.29
N ALA A 37 4.79 3.11 7.85
CA ALA A 37 5.55 4.11 8.59
C ALA A 37 4.91 4.40 9.96
N ALA A 38 3.59 4.62 10.00
CA ALA A 38 2.84 4.87 11.23
C ALA A 38 2.95 3.69 12.21
N VAL A 39 2.80 2.45 11.73
CA VAL A 39 2.95 1.25 12.57
C VAL A 39 4.37 1.10 13.10
N ILE A 40 5.39 1.35 12.28
CA ILE A 40 6.80 1.26 12.72
C ILE A 40 7.08 2.32 13.78
N ALA A 41 6.70 3.57 13.54
CA ALA A 41 6.88 4.65 14.50
C ALA A 41 6.15 4.38 15.83
N ALA A 42 4.93 3.84 15.78
CA ALA A 42 4.18 3.47 16.98
C ALA A 42 4.83 2.32 17.77
N ARG A 43 5.47 1.36 17.09
CA ARG A 43 6.17 0.24 17.75
C ARG A 43 7.57 0.59 18.22
N HIS A 44 8.17 1.63 17.65
CA HIS A 44 9.55 2.04 17.87
C HIS A 44 9.63 3.57 18.04
N PRO A 45 9.13 4.12 19.17
CA PRO A 45 9.14 5.55 19.43
C PRO A 45 10.55 6.14 19.54
N GLU A 46 11.57 5.29 19.73
CA GLU A 46 12.98 5.67 19.75
C GLU A 46 13.55 6.04 18.38
N LEU A 47 12.91 5.64 17.29
CA LEU A 47 13.42 5.87 15.94
C LEU A 47 13.09 7.26 15.45
N VAL A 48 14.06 7.87 14.77
CA VAL A 48 13.81 9.10 14.02
C VAL A 48 13.14 8.81 12.69
N ALA A 49 12.51 9.83 12.11
CA ALA A 49 11.72 9.68 10.88
C ALA A 49 12.50 9.02 9.73
N THR A 50 13.80 9.32 9.57
CA THR A 50 14.64 8.74 8.52
C THR A 50 14.82 7.23 8.68
N GLU A 51 14.98 6.74 9.91
CA GLU A 51 15.11 5.31 10.22
C GLU A 51 13.80 4.57 10.00
N VAL A 52 12.68 5.19 10.37
CA VAL A 52 11.33 4.67 10.06
C VAL A 52 11.18 4.49 8.55
N GLN A 53 11.52 5.51 7.75
CA GLN A 53 11.43 5.45 6.29
C GLN A 53 12.36 4.39 5.69
N GLN A 54 13.57 4.23 6.22
CA GLN A 54 14.48 3.16 5.81
C GLN A 54 13.87 1.77 6.06
N ARG A 55 13.30 1.53 7.24
CA ARG A 55 12.64 0.25 7.54
C ARG A 55 11.43 -0.01 6.64
N VAL A 56 10.67 1.04 6.28
CA VAL A 56 9.58 0.89 5.29
C VAL A 56 10.15 0.45 3.94
N ARG A 57 11.24 1.07 3.45
CA ARG A 57 11.92 0.67 2.20
C ARG A 57 12.35 -0.78 2.22
N GLU A 58 12.95 -1.24 3.31
CA GLU A 58 13.40 -2.63 3.44
C GLU A 58 12.24 -3.63 3.35
N VAL A 59 11.09 -3.30 3.93
CA VAL A 59 9.89 -4.15 3.85
C VAL A 59 9.37 -4.25 2.42
N PHE A 60 9.27 -3.12 1.71
CA PHE A 60 8.81 -3.13 0.31
C PHE A 60 9.86 -3.70 -0.65
N GLY A 61 11.15 -3.55 -0.36
CA GLY A 61 12.26 -4.07 -1.18
C GLY A 61 12.36 -5.59 -1.16
N ARG A 62 12.00 -6.25 -0.05
CA ARG A 62 11.96 -7.72 0.06
C ARG A 62 10.86 -8.39 -0.78
N VAL A 63 9.89 -7.63 -1.29
CA VAL A 63 8.78 -8.19 -2.10
C VAL A 63 9.17 -8.33 -3.58
N VAL A 64 10.29 -7.74 -4.00
CA VAL A 64 10.73 -7.68 -5.41
C VAL A 64 11.94 -8.58 -5.70
N SER A 65 12.39 -9.39 -4.73
CA SER A 65 13.52 -10.33 -4.87
C SER A 65 13.07 -11.79 -4.88
#